data_AF-A0A6M4YGT1-F1
#
_entry.id   AF-A0A6M4YGT1-F1
#
_cell.length_a   1.000
_cell.length_b   1.000
_cell.length_c   1.000
_cell.angle_alpha   90.00
_cell.angle_beta   90.00
_cell.angle_gamma   90.00
#
_symmetry.space_group_name_H-M   'P 1'
#
loop_
_entity.id
_entity.type
_entity.pdbx_description
1 polymer ?
#
loop_
_entity_poly.entity_id
_entity_poly.type
_entity_poly.pdbx_seq_one_letter_code
_entity_poly.pdbx_strand_id
1 'polypeptide(L)'
;MIALFVIVIMALLAAAMGRFLVDSGEKNTVEVRGVRALMAAQSGLEIALYQLFPNRSGAELPAACTKVAASRTFDKDPGLSGCRVSVSCNEVQASQGGETSTTYRLTSLGTCGTEAASANPGFAVSRTLVAEAFDGVTP
;
A
#
# COMPACT_ATOMS: atom_id res chain seq x y z
N MET A 1 18.46 54.75 4.23
CA MET A 1 18.45 53.69 5.26
C MET A 1 17.09 53.01 5.43
N ILE A 2 15.98 53.74 5.52
CA ILE A 2 14.63 53.17 5.68
C ILE A 2 14.23 52.26 4.50
N ALA A 3 14.53 52.65 3.26
CA ALA A 3 14.21 51.84 2.08
C ALA A 3 14.89 50.45 2.08
N LEU A 4 16.16 50.38 2.52
CA LEU A 4 16.89 49.11 2.63
C LEU A 4 16.25 48.20 3.68
N PHE A 5 15.84 48.75 4.82
CA PHE A 5 15.18 47.99 5.87
C PHE A 5 13.86 47.37 5.39
N VAL A 6 13.04 48.15 4.66
CA VAL A 6 11.76 47.67 4.13
C VAL A 6 11.95 46.56 3.10
N ILE A 7 12.92 46.69 2.19
CA ILE A 7 13.21 45.67 1.17
C ILE A 7 13.63 44.35 1.81
N VAL A 8 14.48 44.39 2.84
CA VAL A 8 14.94 43.18 3.55
C VAL A 8 13.78 42.48 4.25
N ILE A 9 12.88 43.23 4.91
CA ILE A 9 11.71 42.64 5.58
C ILE A 9 10.78 41.98 4.56
N MET A 10 10.47 42.66 3.45
CA MET A 10 9.61 42.09 2.41
C MET A 10 10.23 40.84 1.77
N ALA A 11 11.55 40.82 1.57
CA ALA A 11 12.27 39.64 1.07
C ALA A 11 12.19 38.46 2.06
N LEU A 12 12.34 38.71 3.36
CA LEU A 12 12.23 37.68 4.40
C LEU A 12 10.80 37.13 4.49
N LEU A 13 9.77 37.99 4.39
CA LEU A 13 8.38 37.58 4.38
C LEU A 13 8.04 36.74 3.15
N ALA A 14 8.48 37.16 1.96
CA ALA A 14 8.28 36.41 0.73
C ALA A 14 8.96 35.02 0.78
N ALA A 15 10.17 34.95 1.33
CA ALA A 15 10.87 33.68 1.53
C ALA A 15 10.15 32.75 2.53
N ALA A 16 9.62 33.29 3.62
CA ALA A 16 8.85 32.53 4.60
C ALA A 16 7.55 31.98 3.99
N MET A 17 6.79 32.80 3.27
CA MET A 17 5.57 32.36 2.59
C MET A 17 5.85 31.32 1.50
N GLY A 18 6.94 31.47 0.75
CA GLY A 18 7.39 30.49 -0.22
C GLY A 18 7.62 29.10 0.39
N ARG A 19 8.23 29.04 1.58
CA ARG A 19 8.41 27.76 2.31
C ARG A 19 7.08 27.15 2.76
N PHE A 20 6.13 27.95 3.22
CA PHE A 20 4.80 27.45 3.61
C PHE A 20 4.00 26.89 2.42
N LEU A 21 4.11 27.51 1.24
CA LEU A 21 3.48 27.04 0.01
C LEU A 21 4.05 25.68 -0.43
N VAL A 22 5.36 25.49 -0.35
CA VAL A 22 6.03 24.21 -0.66
C VAL A 22 5.59 23.12 0.32
N ASP A 23 5.62 23.40 1.63
CA ASP A 23 5.17 22.47 2.67
C ASP A 23 3.69 22.07 2.50
N SER A 24 2.83 23.01 2.10
CA SER A 24 1.41 22.74 1.83
C SER A 24 1.18 21.90 0.57
N GLY A 25 2.02 22.06 -0.45
CA GLY A 25 1.98 21.27 -1.69
C GLY A 25 2.46 19.83 -1.49
N GLU A 26 3.47 19.62 -0.64
CA GLU A 26 3.96 18.29 -0.29
C GLU A 26 2.92 17.49 0.49
N LYS A 27 2.22 18.11 1.44
CA LYS A 27 1.16 17.45 2.24
C LYS A 27 0.02 16.87 1.40
N ASN A 28 -0.49 17.62 0.43
CA ASN A 28 -1.56 17.13 -0.46
C ASN A 28 -1.11 15.97 -1.34
N THR A 29 0.14 16.03 -1.81
CA THR A 29 0.71 14.96 -2.65
C THR A 29 0.91 13.66 -1.85
N VAL A 30 1.27 13.77 -0.57
CA VAL A 30 1.42 12.63 0.35
C VAL A 30 0.06 11.97 0.61
N GLU A 31 -1.00 12.74 0.84
CA GLU A 31 -2.33 12.21 1.13
C GLU A 31 -2.89 11.42 -0.07
N VAL A 32 -2.83 11.99 -1.27
CA VAL A 32 -3.29 11.33 -2.50
C VAL A 32 -2.51 10.04 -2.76
N ARG A 33 -1.18 10.06 -2.59
CA ARG A 33 -0.35 8.84 -2.73
C ARG A 33 -0.65 7.82 -1.63
N GLY A 34 -1.01 8.28 -0.43
CA GLY A 34 -1.45 7.43 0.67
C GLY A 34 -2.75 6.70 0.37
N VAL A 35 -3.74 7.37 -0.22
CA VAL A 35 -4.99 6.74 -0.66
C VAL A 35 -4.72 5.75 -1.79
N ARG A 36 -3.87 6.09 -2.77
CA ARG A 36 -3.49 5.15 -3.83
C ARG A 36 -2.77 3.91 -3.29
N ALA A 37 -1.87 4.08 -2.31
CA ALA A 37 -1.19 2.97 -1.66
C ALA A 37 -2.16 2.06 -0.90
N LEU A 38 -3.16 2.65 -0.25
CA LEU A 38 -4.23 1.90 0.41
C LEU A 38 -5.08 1.10 -0.59
N MET A 39 -5.51 1.74 -1.69
CA MET A 39 -6.25 1.07 -2.75
C MET A 39 -5.42 -0.04 -3.41
N ALA A 40 -4.14 0.17 -3.65
CA ALA A 40 -3.22 -0.85 -4.17
C ALA A 40 -3.15 -2.07 -3.23
N ALA A 41 -3.02 -1.83 -1.92
CA ALA A 41 -3.00 -2.87 -0.91
C ALA A 41 -4.33 -3.65 -0.89
N GLN A 42 -5.46 -2.94 -0.95
CA GLN A 42 -6.78 -3.55 -0.95
C GLN A 42 -7.01 -4.42 -2.20
N SER A 43 -6.72 -3.89 -3.39
CA SER A 43 -6.85 -4.66 -4.64
C SER A 43 -5.92 -5.88 -4.66
N GLY A 44 -4.68 -5.75 -4.17
CA GLY A 44 -3.79 -6.91 -4.06
C GLY A 44 -4.30 -7.97 -3.10
N LEU A 45 -4.95 -7.56 -2.00
CA LEU A 45 -5.56 -8.47 -1.04
C LEU A 45 -6.76 -9.20 -1.62
N GLU A 46 -7.63 -8.52 -2.35
CA GLU A 46 -8.79 -9.11 -3.05
C GLU A 46 -8.34 -10.13 -4.10
N ILE A 47 -7.31 -9.80 -4.88
CA ILE A 47 -6.70 -10.72 -5.85
C ILE A 47 -6.12 -11.95 -5.16
N ALA A 48 -5.43 -11.77 -4.02
CA ALA A 48 -4.85 -12.85 -3.25
C ALA A 48 -5.93 -13.75 -2.63
N LEU A 49 -7.01 -13.18 -2.10
CA LEU A 49 -8.16 -13.92 -1.58
C LEU A 49 -8.86 -14.71 -2.69
N TYR A 50 -9.00 -14.14 -3.89
CA TYR A 50 -9.58 -14.86 -5.04
C TYR A 50 -8.69 -16.02 -5.52
N GLN A 51 -7.35 -15.88 -5.42
CA GLN A 51 -6.40 -16.96 -5.69
C GLN A 51 -6.44 -18.04 -4.61
N LEU A 52 -6.68 -17.66 -3.36
CA LEU A 52 -6.76 -18.57 -2.22
C LEU A 52 -8.08 -19.34 -2.21
N PHE A 53 -9.21 -18.68 -2.47
CA PHE A 53 -10.55 -19.27 -2.51
C PHE A 53 -11.20 -19.10 -3.90
N PRO A 54 -10.73 -19.84 -4.92
CA PRO A 54 -11.27 -19.75 -6.26
C PRO A 54 -12.71 -20.27 -6.34
N ASN A 55 -13.68 -19.36 -6.52
CA ASN A 55 -15.10 -19.71 -6.71
C ASN A 55 -15.41 -20.07 -8.19
N ARG A 56 -14.74 -21.09 -8.74
CA ARG A 56 -14.97 -21.58 -10.11
C ARG A 56 -15.11 -23.10 -10.13
N SER A 57 -15.95 -23.61 -11.02
CA SER A 57 -16.08 -25.05 -11.24
C SER A 57 -14.74 -25.64 -11.71
N GLY A 58 -14.27 -26.68 -11.02
CA GLY A 58 -12.98 -27.33 -11.31
C GLY A 58 -11.74 -26.63 -10.72
N ALA A 59 -11.91 -25.78 -9.70
CA ALA A 59 -10.76 -25.32 -8.92
C ALA A 59 -10.16 -26.45 -8.07
N GLU A 60 -8.83 -26.52 -8.02
CA GLU A 60 -8.11 -27.38 -7.09
C GLU A 60 -8.36 -26.87 -5.67
N LEU A 61 -9.18 -27.58 -4.89
CA LEU A 61 -9.11 -27.54 -3.43
C LEU A 61 -7.97 -28.47 -3.01
N PRO A 62 -7.16 -28.12 -1.99
CA PRO A 62 -7.37 -27.05 -1.01
C PRO A 62 -6.76 -25.67 -1.38
N ALA A 63 -7.26 -24.63 -0.71
CA ALA A 63 -6.64 -23.31 -0.66
C ALA A 63 -5.20 -23.42 -0.14
N ALA A 64 -4.23 -22.87 -0.85
CA ALA A 64 -2.84 -22.87 -0.40
C ALA A 64 -2.17 -21.51 -0.69
N CYS A 65 -1.44 -20.99 0.29
CA CYS A 65 -0.63 -19.79 0.20
C CYS A 65 0.41 -19.85 -0.92
N THR A 66 0.83 -21.04 -1.34
CA THR A 66 1.73 -21.25 -2.50
C THR A 66 1.13 -20.78 -3.82
N LYS A 67 -0.21 -20.69 -3.92
CA LYS A 67 -0.92 -20.20 -5.10
C LYS A 67 -1.08 -18.67 -5.13
N VAL A 68 -0.78 -17.99 -4.02
CA VAL A 68 -0.89 -16.53 -3.90
C VAL A 68 0.34 -15.85 -4.50
N ALA A 69 0.11 -14.93 -5.43
CA ALA A 69 1.18 -14.14 -6.04
C ALA A 69 1.80 -13.17 -5.01
N ALA A 70 3.10 -13.34 -4.74
CA ALA A 70 3.81 -12.55 -3.73
C ALA A 70 3.93 -11.06 -4.06
N SER A 71 3.90 -10.67 -5.35
CA SER A 71 3.92 -9.26 -5.75
C SER A 71 3.26 -9.01 -7.10
N ARG A 72 2.73 -7.80 -7.28
CA ARG A 72 2.13 -7.28 -8.52
C ARG A 72 2.47 -5.81 -8.70
N THR A 73 2.63 -5.38 -9.94
CA THR A 73 2.73 -3.95 -10.30
C THR A 73 1.50 -3.54 -11.09
N PHE A 74 1.09 -2.28 -10.91
CA PHE A 74 -0.10 -1.72 -11.55
C PHE A 74 0.26 -0.74 -12.67
N ASP A 75 1.38 -0.98 -13.38
CA ASP A 75 1.91 -0.08 -14.41
C ASP A 75 0.95 0.14 -15.58
N LYS A 76 -0.02 -0.76 -15.77
CA LYS A 76 -1.05 -0.71 -16.82
C LYS A 76 -2.34 -0.03 -16.36
N ASP A 77 -2.49 0.25 -15.07
CA ASP A 77 -3.70 0.83 -14.48
C ASP A 77 -3.49 2.33 -14.24
N PRO A 78 -4.17 3.23 -14.98
CA PRO A 78 -3.94 4.67 -14.88
C PRO A 78 -4.12 5.23 -13.45
N GLY A 79 -5.02 4.62 -12.67
CA GLY A 79 -5.28 5.02 -11.28
C GLY A 79 -4.19 4.62 -10.28
N LEU A 80 -3.38 3.62 -10.61
CA LEU A 80 -2.36 3.00 -9.75
C LEU A 80 -0.96 3.00 -10.40
N SER A 81 -0.77 3.77 -11.48
CA SER A 81 0.53 3.92 -12.13
C SER A 81 1.60 4.36 -11.12
N GLY A 82 2.71 3.64 -11.08
CA GLY A 82 3.79 3.87 -10.11
C GLY A 82 3.50 3.32 -8.71
N CYS A 83 2.50 2.45 -8.57
CA CYS A 83 2.23 1.67 -7.38
C CYS A 83 2.55 0.18 -7.60
N ARG A 84 3.10 -0.45 -6.57
CA ARG A 84 3.29 -1.89 -6.48
C ARG A 84 2.61 -2.43 -5.24
N VAL A 85 2.19 -3.67 -5.28
CA VAL A 85 1.70 -4.40 -4.10
C VAL A 85 2.53 -5.65 -3.87
N SER A 86 2.79 -5.95 -2.60
CA SER A 86 3.42 -7.18 -2.14
C SER A 86 2.48 -7.87 -1.18
N VAL A 87 2.13 -9.12 -1.45
CA VAL A 87 1.27 -9.93 -0.58
C VAL A 87 2.09 -11.05 0.03
N SER A 88 1.98 -11.22 1.33
CA SER A 88 2.49 -12.37 2.07
C SER A 88 1.32 -13.20 2.59
N CYS A 89 1.44 -14.51 2.54
CA CYS A 89 0.40 -15.44 2.97
C CYS A 89 1.03 -16.45 3.93
N ASN A 90 0.49 -16.53 5.15
CA ASN A 90 0.94 -17.44 6.19
C ASN A 90 -0.22 -18.38 6.57
N GLU A 91 0.06 -19.67 6.63
CA GLU A 91 -0.89 -20.70 7.06
C GLU A 91 -0.57 -21.10 8.49
N VAL A 92 -1.58 -21.14 9.35
CA VAL A 92 -1.47 -21.60 10.73
C VAL A 92 -2.51 -22.69 10.93
N GLN A 93 -2.04 -23.92 11.13
CA GLN A 93 -2.89 -25.06 11.46
C GLN A 93 -3.04 -25.15 12.98
N ALA A 94 -4.28 -25.19 13.44
CA ALA A 94 -4.63 -25.45 14.83
C ALA A 94 -5.50 -26.71 14.91
N SER A 95 -5.17 -27.61 15.84
CA SER A 95 -5.97 -28.80 16.11
C SER A 95 -6.60 -28.67 17.49
N GLN A 96 -7.93 -28.52 17.57
CA GLN A 96 -8.70 -28.61 18.81
C GLN A 96 -9.72 -29.74 18.70
N GLY A 97 -9.80 -30.60 19.71
CA GLY A 97 -10.85 -31.62 19.79
C GLY A 97 -10.81 -32.73 18.73
N GLY A 98 -9.75 -32.84 17.93
CA GLY A 98 -9.64 -33.81 16.81
C GLY A 98 -10.01 -33.24 15.45
N GLU A 99 -10.44 -31.97 15.38
CA GLU A 99 -10.63 -31.23 14.13
C GLU A 99 -9.41 -30.33 13.85
N THR A 100 -8.94 -30.35 12.60
CA THR A 100 -7.85 -29.48 12.14
C THR A 100 -8.46 -28.27 11.44
N SER A 101 -8.29 -27.08 12.02
CA SER A 101 -8.69 -25.82 11.40
C SER A 101 -7.45 -25.11 10.86
N THR A 102 -7.48 -24.78 9.57
CA THR A 102 -6.41 -24.01 8.92
C THR A 102 -6.82 -22.54 8.86
N THR A 103 -6.04 -21.67 9.50
CA THR A 103 -6.16 -20.22 9.42
C THR A 103 -5.17 -19.68 8.40
N TYR A 104 -5.65 -18.87 7.46
CA TYR A 104 -4.84 -18.20 6.46
C TYR A 104 -4.74 -16.71 6.79
N ARG A 105 -3.54 -16.23 7.10
CA ARG A 105 -3.26 -14.81 7.34
C ARG A 105 -2.57 -14.20 6.14
N LEU A 106 -3.30 -13.32 5.44
CA LEU A 106 -2.79 -12.56 4.31
C LEU A 106 -2.38 -11.17 4.77
N THR A 107 -1.21 -10.71 4.35
CA THR A 107 -0.70 -9.36 4.59
C THR A 107 -0.37 -8.71 3.25
N SER A 108 -1.06 -7.63 2.91
CA SER A 108 -0.89 -6.89 1.66
C SER A 108 -0.26 -5.53 1.91
N LEU A 109 0.87 -5.26 1.29
CA LEU A 109 1.63 -4.01 1.37
C LEU A 109 1.58 -3.30 0.02
N GLY A 110 0.83 -2.20 -0.06
CA GLY A 110 0.80 -1.32 -1.22
C GLY A 110 1.81 -0.18 -1.05
N THR A 111 2.68 0.02 -2.04
CA THR A 111 3.69 1.08 -2.06
C THR A 111 3.53 1.90 -3.33
N CYS A 112 3.41 3.22 -3.20
CA CYS A 112 3.26 4.16 -4.30
C CYS A 112 4.33 5.26 -4.25
N GLY A 113 5.01 5.48 -5.38
CA GLY A 113 6.07 6.46 -5.52
C GLY A 113 7.39 5.83 -5.93
N THR A 114 8.38 6.68 -6.22
CA THR A 114 9.73 6.25 -6.59
C THR A 114 10.59 6.24 -5.34
N GLU A 115 11.21 5.11 -5.02
CA GLU A 115 12.33 5.11 -4.08
C GLU A 115 13.48 5.93 -4.67
N ALA A 116 14.28 6.56 -3.81
CA ALA A 116 15.23 7.63 -4.13
C ALA A 116 16.46 7.19 -4.99
N ALA A 117 16.26 6.33 -5.99
CA ALA A 117 17.30 5.83 -6.89
C ALA A 117 17.50 6.70 -8.16
N SER A 118 16.89 7.89 -8.24
CA SER A 118 17.09 8.83 -9.34
C SER A 118 17.33 10.23 -8.79
N ALA A 119 17.92 11.11 -9.59
CA ALA A 119 18.50 12.42 -9.25
C ALA A 119 17.58 13.44 -8.53
N ASN A 120 16.32 13.09 -8.25
CA ASN A 120 15.40 13.81 -7.38
C ASN A 120 15.08 12.94 -6.15
N PRO A 121 15.07 13.49 -4.92
CA PRO A 121 14.63 12.75 -3.73
C PRO A 121 13.18 12.32 -3.92
N GLY A 122 12.99 11.07 -4.34
CA GLY A 122 11.69 10.44 -4.50
C GLY A 122 11.17 10.01 -3.13
N PHE A 123 9.98 10.47 -2.78
CA PHE A 123 9.26 9.98 -1.61
C PHE A 123 8.26 8.91 -2.02
N ALA A 124 8.31 7.77 -1.33
CA ALA A 124 7.38 6.66 -1.47
C ALA A 124 6.48 6.55 -0.22
N VAL A 125 5.18 6.32 -0.44
CA VAL A 125 4.21 6.03 0.63
C VAL A 125 3.88 4.54 0.60
N SER A 126 3.84 3.91 1.77
CA SER A 126 3.40 2.53 1.92
C SER A 126 2.21 2.41 2.87
N ARG A 127 1.28 1.51 2.57
CA ARG A 127 0.14 1.13 3.43
C ARG A 127 0.04 -0.39 3.49
N THR A 128 -0.20 -0.91 4.69
CA THR A 128 -0.31 -2.36 4.94
C THR A 128 -1.71 -2.70 5.42
N LEU A 129 -2.27 -3.78 4.86
CA LEU A 129 -3.54 -4.38 5.26
C LEU A 129 -3.32 -5.84 5.63
N VAL A 130 -4.10 -6.33 6.59
CA VAL A 130 -4.07 -7.73 7.03
C VAL A 130 -5.48 -8.26 7.00
N ALA A 131 -5.66 -9.46 6.45
CA ALA A 131 -6.90 -10.21 6.54
C ALA A 131 -6.64 -11.65 6.97
N GLU A 132 -7.62 -12.21 7.66
CA GLU A 132 -7.61 -13.59 8.09
C GLU A 132 -8.81 -14.31 7.48
N ALA A 133 -8.57 -15.51 6.97
CA ALA A 133 -9.58 -16.38 6.44
C ALA A 133 -9.47 -17.77 7.07
N PHE A 134 -10.60 -18.45 7.21
CA PHE A 134 -10.69 -19.77 7.83
C PHE A 134 -11.16 -20.79 6.80
N ASP A 135 -10.67 -22.02 6.90
CA ASP A 135 -11.02 -23.18 6.06
C ASP A 135 -12.54 -23.48 6.02
N GLY A 136 -13.29 -23.06 7.06
CA GLY A 136 -14.73 -23.30 7.18
C GLY A 136 -15.09 -24.25 8.32
N VAL A 137 -14.08 -24.84 8.97
CA VAL A 137 -14.21 -25.48 10.29
C VAL A 137 -14.17 -24.39 11.34
N THR A 138 -15.31 -24.12 11.98
CA THR A 138 -15.41 -23.15 13.10
C THR A 138 -14.45 -23.56 14.22
N PRO A 139 -13.68 -22.60 14.80
CA PRO A 139 -12.68 -22.90 15.82
C PRO A 139 -13.26 -23.44 17.14
#